data_AF-A0A3D4URF9-F1
#
_entry.id   AF-A0A3D4URF9-F1
#
_cell.length_a   1.000
_cell.length_b   1.000
_cell.length_c   1.000
_cell.angle_alpha   90.00
_cell.angle_beta   90.00
_cell.angle_gamma   90.00
#
_symmetry.space_group_name_H-M   'P 1'
#
loop_
_entity.id
_entity.type
_entity.pdbx_description
1 polymer ?
#
loop_
_entity_poly.entity_id
_entity_poly.type
_entity_poly.pdbx_seq_one_letter_code
_entity_poly.pdbx_strand_id
1 'polypeptide(L)'
;IDGRDFVAPTEDLSHAANLLYMMTGEKPSAEAEKVMDVSLVLYAEHDYNASTFASRVIAGTLSDMHGAVTGAIAALKGKLHGGANEAAMDMLSDIRNDIG
;
A
#
# COMPACT_ATOMS: atom_id res chain seq x y z
N ILE A 1 13.52 -8.53 -1.20
CA ILE A 1 13.70 -7.53 -0.11
C ILE A 1 14.41 -8.17 1.08
N ASP A 2 14.28 -9.49 1.30
CA ASP A 2 14.95 -10.22 2.40
C ASP A 2 15.93 -11.31 1.92
N GLY A 3 16.46 -11.20 0.71
CA GLY A 3 17.30 -12.27 0.10
C GLY A 3 16.55 -13.56 -0.27
N ARG A 4 15.23 -13.60 -0.10
CA ARG A 4 14.35 -14.69 -0.55
C ARG A 4 14.12 -14.63 -2.07
N ASP A 5 13.89 -15.80 -2.66
CA ASP A 5 13.51 -15.92 -4.08
C ASP A 5 12.14 -15.26 -4.35
N PHE A 6 11.94 -14.83 -5.59
CA PHE A 6 10.67 -14.27 -6.03
C PHE A 6 9.58 -15.35 -6.08
N VAL A 7 8.44 -15.03 -5.50
CA VAL A 7 7.24 -15.86 -5.57
C VAL A 7 6.37 -15.35 -6.73
N ALA A 8 6.11 -16.22 -7.71
CA ALA A 8 5.31 -15.85 -8.87
C ALA A 8 3.83 -15.70 -8.49
N PRO A 9 3.07 -14.80 -9.15
CA PRO A 9 1.63 -14.74 -8.99
C PRO A 9 0.96 -16.02 -9.46
N THR A 10 -0.23 -16.29 -8.94
CA THR A 10 -1.08 -17.40 -9.35
C THR A 10 -2.50 -16.94 -9.62
N GLU A 11 -3.21 -17.66 -10.50
CA GLU A 11 -4.59 -17.36 -10.91
C GLU A 11 -5.64 -18.02 -10.00
N ASP A 12 -5.24 -18.92 -9.09
CA ASP A 12 -6.14 -19.65 -8.20
C ASP A 12 -6.47 -18.91 -6.89
N LEU A 13 -5.91 -17.71 -6.70
CA LEU A 13 -6.12 -16.86 -5.53
C LEU A 13 -6.81 -15.55 -5.89
N SER A 14 -7.57 -14.98 -4.94
CA SER A 14 -8.10 -13.63 -5.07
C SER A 14 -6.97 -12.59 -5.14
N HIS A 15 -7.25 -11.36 -5.56
CA HIS A 15 -6.23 -10.30 -5.63
C HIS A 15 -5.54 -10.07 -4.28
N ALA A 16 -6.32 -9.99 -3.19
CA ALA A 16 -5.80 -9.80 -1.83
C ALA A 16 -4.97 -11.01 -1.35
N ALA A 17 -5.46 -12.23 -1.60
CA ALA A 17 -4.75 -13.45 -1.23
C ALA A 17 -3.45 -13.63 -2.02
N ASN A 18 -3.47 -13.35 -3.33
CA ASN A 18 -2.30 -13.44 -4.21
C ASN A 18 -1.24 -12.40 -3.84
N LEU A 19 -1.66 -11.18 -3.46
CA LEU A 19 -0.73 -10.16 -2.96
C LEU A 19 -0.01 -10.63 -1.69
N LEU A 20 -0.77 -11.12 -0.70
CA LEU A 20 -0.18 -11.68 0.52
C LEU A 20 0.74 -12.86 0.23
N TYR A 21 0.30 -13.79 -0.62
CA TYR A 21 1.09 -14.95 -1.05
C TYR A 21 2.42 -14.54 -1.69
N MET A 22 2.43 -13.56 -2.59
CA MET A 22 3.67 -13.07 -3.20
C MET A 22 4.61 -12.36 -2.20
N MET A 23 4.06 -11.75 -1.15
CA MET A 23 4.85 -11.08 -0.09
C MET A 23 5.43 -12.06 0.94
N THR A 24 4.70 -13.11 1.27
CA THR A 24 5.06 -14.04 2.37
C THR A 24 5.67 -15.35 1.85
N GLY A 25 5.27 -15.81 0.66
CA GLY A 25 5.53 -17.14 0.12
C GLY A 25 4.57 -18.23 0.62
N GLU A 26 3.59 -17.86 1.43
CA GLU A 26 2.65 -18.80 2.07
C GLU A 26 1.21 -18.44 1.72
N LYS A 27 0.36 -19.46 1.51
CA LYS A 27 -1.07 -19.23 1.27
C LYS A 27 -1.69 -18.62 2.53
N PRO A 28 -2.35 -17.45 2.44
CA PRO A 28 -2.92 -16.80 3.61
C PRO A 28 -4.09 -17.59 4.20
N SER A 29 -4.33 -17.41 5.50
CA SER A 29 -5.58 -17.85 6.12
C SER A 29 -6.76 -17.00 5.60
N ALA A 30 -7.98 -17.51 5.74
CA ALA A 30 -9.19 -16.78 5.36
C ALA A 30 -9.31 -15.42 6.07
N GLU A 31 -8.88 -15.35 7.34
CA GLU A 31 -8.86 -14.11 8.10
C GLU A 31 -7.83 -13.11 7.56
N ALA A 32 -6.60 -13.56 7.29
CA ALA A 32 -5.55 -12.71 6.75
C ALA A 32 -5.90 -12.17 5.36
N GLU A 33 -6.46 -13.03 4.50
CA GLU A 33 -7.02 -12.61 3.21
C GLU A 33 -8.09 -11.54 3.40
N LYS A 34 -9.02 -11.74 4.35
CA LYS A 34 -10.11 -10.79 4.57
C LYS A 34 -9.61 -9.43 5.07
N VAL A 35 -8.63 -9.42 5.98
CA VAL A 35 -8.01 -8.19 6.46
C VAL A 35 -7.36 -7.43 5.31
N MET A 36 -6.57 -8.10 4.46
CA MET A 36 -5.93 -7.47 3.30
C MET A 36 -6.97 -6.93 2.31
N ASP A 37 -8.00 -7.71 1.98
CA ASP A 37 -9.10 -7.29 1.10
C ASP A 37 -9.77 -6.01 1.60
N VAL A 38 -10.13 -5.97 2.89
CA VAL A 38 -10.74 -4.79 3.51
C VAL A 38 -9.78 -3.59 3.49
N SER A 39 -8.50 -3.79 3.80
CA SER A 39 -7.50 -2.71 3.74
C SER A 39 -7.37 -2.13 2.34
N LEU A 40 -7.30 -2.98 1.30
CA LEU A 40 -7.22 -2.55 -0.09
C LEU A 40 -8.47 -1.76 -0.50
N VAL A 41 -9.66 -2.22 -0.11
CA VAL A 41 -10.92 -1.53 -0.39
C VAL A 41 -10.97 -0.16 0.31
N LEU A 42 -10.55 -0.08 1.57
CA LEU A 42 -10.56 1.19 2.33
C LEU A 42 -9.55 2.20 1.79
N TYR A 43 -8.39 1.75 1.30
CA TYR A 43 -7.37 2.63 0.72
C TYR A 43 -7.58 2.95 -0.76
N ALA A 44 -8.59 2.37 -1.41
CA ALA A 44 -8.77 2.49 -2.85
C ALA A 44 -9.03 3.93 -3.32
N GLU A 45 -9.75 4.73 -2.55
CA GLU A 45 -10.13 6.09 -2.92
C GLU A 45 -10.37 6.97 -1.68
N HIS A 46 -9.95 8.23 -1.74
CA HIS A 46 -10.16 9.19 -0.66
C HIS A 46 -10.14 10.66 -1.15
N ASP A 47 -10.98 10.94 -2.14
CA ASP A 47 -11.22 12.24 -2.77
C ASP A 47 -9.91 12.92 -3.23
N TYR A 48 -9.84 14.26 -3.18
CA TYR A 48 -8.71 15.06 -3.67
C TYR A 48 -7.58 15.16 -2.63
N ASN A 49 -7.18 14.03 -2.07
CA ASN A 49 -5.96 13.94 -1.27
C ASN A 49 -4.72 14.33 -2.09
N ALA A 50 -3.61 14.64 -1.43
CA ALA A 50 -2.43 15.24 -2.05
C ALA A 50 -1.89 14.45 -3.25
N SER A 51 -1.85 13.10 -3.18
CA SER A 51 -1.39 12.26 -4.29
C SER A 51 -2.38 12.22 -5.45
N THR A 52 -3.68 12.12 -5.17
CA THR A 52 -4.72 12.19 -6.23
C THR A 52 -4.68 13.54 -6.92
N PHE A 53 -4.55 14.64 -6.17
CA PHE A 53 -4.46 15.98 -6.73
C PHE A 53 -3.21 16.16 -7.60
N ALA A 54 -2.04 15.69 -7.15
CA ALA A 54 -0.81 15.71 -7.94
C ALA A 54 -0.96 14.94 -9.26
N SER A 55 -1.54 13.73 -9.22
CA SER A 55 -1.86 12.94 -10.41
C SER A 55 -2.72 13.73 -11.40
N ARG A 56 -3.78 14.39 -10.91
CA ARG A 56 -4.69 15.20 -11.73
C ARG A 56 -4.02 16.43 -12.34
N VAL A 57 -3.12 17.10 -11.61
CA VAL A 57 -2.34 18.23 -12.14
C VAL A 57 -1.48 17.78 -13.33
N ILE A 58 -0.78 16.65 -13.20
CA ILE A 58 0.05 16.10 -14.28
C ILE A 58 -0.81 15.66 -15.47
N ALA A 59 -1.86 14.89 -15.22
CA ALA A 59 -2.78 14.44 -16.27
C ALA A 59 -3.47 15.61 -16.98
N GLY A 60 -3.77 16.70 -16.25
CA GLY A 60 -4.37 17.93 -16.79
C GLY A 60 -3.48 18.67 -17.80
N THR A 61 -2.20 18.34 -17.88
CA THR A 61 -1.28 18.81 -18.93
C THR A 61 -1.28 17.94 -20.19
N LEU A 62 -2.16 16.93 -20.27
CA LEU A 62 -2.19 15.88 -21.30
C LEU A 62 -0.96 14.97 -21.29
N SER A 63 -0.30 14.85 -20.14
CA SER A 63 0.76 13.86 -19.92
C SER A 63 0.18 12.43 -19.86
N ASP A 64 1.06 11.43 -19.92
CA ASP A 64 0.66 10.02 -19.88
C ASP A 64 0.32 9.53 -18.46
N MET A 65 -0.36 8.38 -18.42
CA MET A 65 -0.81 7.75 -17.17
C MET A 65 0.36 7.35 -16.26
N HIS A 66 1.47 6.86 -16.82
CA HIS A 66 2.62 6.44 -16.01
C HIS A 66 3.29 7.65 -15.35
N GLY A 67 3.41 8.77 -16.08
CA GLY A 67 3.87 10.04 -15.53
C GLY A 67 2.99 10.54 -14.36
N ALA A 68 1.67 10.51 -14.55
CA ALA A 68 0.71 10.93 -13.52
C ALA A 68 0.79 10.05 -12.25
N VAL A 69 0.82 8.73 -12.42
CA VAL A 69 0.95 7.77 -11.30
C VAL A 69 2.30 7.91 -10.60
N THR A 70 3.38 8.11 -11.34
CA THR A 70 4.73 8.33 -10.77
C THR A 70 4.74 9.57 -9.87
N GLY A 71 4.14 10.67 -10.31
CA GLY A 71 4.01 11.88 -9.49
C GLY A 71 3.12 11.67 -8.26
N ALA A 72 2.04 10.90 -8.39
CA ALA A 72 1.18 10.53 -7.27
C ALA A 72 1.92 9.74 -6.19
N ILE A 73 2.72 8.74 -6.59
CA ILE A 73 3.55 7.93 -5.68
C ILE A 73 4.56 8.82 -4.93
N ALA A 74 5.20 9.76 -5.63
CA ALA A 74 6.13 10.70 -5.00
C ALA A 74 5.45 11.57 -3.92
N ALA A 75 4.24 12.05 -4.19
CA ALA A 75 3.44 12.78 -3.20
C ALA A 75 2.98 11.89 -2.03
N LEU A 76 2.56 10.65 -2.32
CA LEU A 76 2.12 9.68 -1.31
C LEU A 76 3.21 9.31 -0.31
N LYS A 77 4.46 9.22 -0.76
CA LYS A 77 5.63 8.90 0.08
C LYS A 77 5.87 9.91 1.22
N GLY A 78 5.34 11.13 1.14
CA GLY A 78 5.53 12.16 2.16
C GLY A 78 5.04 11.72 3.56
N LYS A 79 5.80 12.06 4.60
CA LYS A 79 5.46 11.74 6.01
C LYS A 79 4.08 12.25 6.44
N LEU A 80 3.62 13.36 5.87
CA LEU A 80 2.32 13.98 6.16
C LEU A 80 1.16 13.41 5.30
N HIS A 81 1.43 12.40 4.47
CA HIS A 81 0.43 11.71 3.66
C HIS A 81 0.51 10.20 3.91
N GLY A 82 0.98 9.39 2.96
CA GLY A 82 1.04 7.93 3.10
C GLY A 82 2.02 7.43 4.17
N GLY A 83 3.00 8.24 4.56
CA GLY A 83 3.94 7.89 5.64
C GLY A 83 3.33 7.93 7.05
N ALA A 84 2.09 8.41 7.21
CA ALA A 84 1.46 8.51 8.53
C ALA A 84 1.20 7.14 9.18
N ASN A 85 0.92 6.10 8.40
CA ASN A 85 0.70 4.74 8.90
C ASN A 85 1.97 4.15 9.55
N GLU A 86 3.13 4.38 8.92
CA GLU A 86 4.43 3.96 9.44
C GLU A 86 4.71 4.67 10.77
N ALA A 87 4.48 5.99 10.83
CA ALA A 87 4.63 6.76 12.07
C ALA A 87 3.68 6.30 13.20
N ALA A 88 2.46 5.86 12.87
CA ALA A 88 1.54 5.30 13.86
C ALA A 88 2.05 3.97 14.42
N MET A 89 2.65 3.12 13.59
CA MET A 89 3.27 1.86 14.04
C MET A 89 4.51 2.11 14.91
N ASP A 90 5.33 3.10 14.56
CA ASP A 90 6.47 3.53 15.38
C ASP A 90 6.02 3.95 16.78
N MET A 91 4.98 4.80 16.86
CA MET A 91 4.40 5.24 18.13
C MET A 91 3.89 4.06 18.98
N LEU A 92 3.21 3.08 18.37
CA LEU A 92 2.73 1.89 19.09
C LEU A 92 3.89 1.02 19.59
N SER A 93 4.97 0.92 18.82
CA SER A 93 6.18 0.21 19.23
C SER A 93 6.87 0.88 20.41
N ASP A 94 6.95 2.21 20.40
CA ASP A 94 7.53 2.99 21.50
C ASP A 94 6.74 2.79 22.79
N ILE A 95 5.41 2.90 22.72
CA ILE A 95 4.53 2.66 23.88
C ILE A 95 4.73 1.25 24.45
N ARG A 96 4.82 0.22 23.58
CA ARG A 96 5.08 -1.16 24.02
C ARG A 96 6.42 -1.26 24.75
N ASN A 97 7.48 -0.68 24.21
CA ASN A 97 8.80 -0.71 24.83
C ASN A 97 8.82 0.00 26.20
N ASP A 98 8.00 1.04 26.37
CA ASP A 98 7.87 1.78 27.64
C ASP A 98 7.10 1.00 28.72
N ILE A 99 6.18 0.11 28.35
CA ILE A 99 5.33 -0.64 29.29
C ILE A 99 5.77 -2.10 29.55
N GLY A 100 6.66 -2.67 28.70
CA GLY A 100 7.15 -4.05 28.81
C GLY A 100 6.22 -5.08 28.17
#